data_AF-A0A945ZPQ4-F1
#
_entry.id   AF-A0A945ZPQ4-F1
#
_cell.length_a   1.000
_cell.length_b   1.000
_cell.length_c   1.000
_cell.angle_alpha   90.00
_cell.angle_beta   90.00
_cell.angle_gamma   90.00
#
_symmetry.space_group_name_H-M   'P 1'
#
loop_
_entity.id
_entity.type
_entity.pdbx_description
1 polymer ?
#
loop_
_entity_poly.entity_id
_entity_poly.type
_entity_poly.pdbx_seq_one_letter_code
_entity_poly.pdbx_strand_id
1 'polypeptide(L)' 'MIPAFAMLFTDEVRWSLFDFVIMGLMLVALGVGVQLVARRVQSSTRLFLIVAVIILLFLLLWGEMAIGLFGSPISGD' A
#
# COMPACT_ATOMS: atom_id res chain seq x y z
N MET A 1 -14.11 6.86 -3.32
CA MET A 1 -14.97 6.21 -2.30
C MET A 1 -14.15 5.11 -1.65
N ILE A 2 -14.03 5.08 -0.33
CA ILE A 2 -13.29 4.00 0.35
C ILE A 2 -14.12 2.71 0.20
N PRO A 3 -13.54 1.58 -0.22
CA PRO A 3 -14.27 0.32 -0.44
C PRO A 3 -15.19 -0.07 0.73
N ALA A 4 -14.76 0.17 1.98
CA ALA A 4 -15.57 -0.06 3.19
C ALA A 4 -16.89 0.70 3.21
N PHE A 5 -16.91 1.96 2.74
CA PHE A 5 -18.13 2.75 2.65
C PHE A 5 -19.00 2.28 1.48
N ALA A 6 -18.40 1.81 0.37
CA ALA A 6 -19.14 1.29 -0.76
C ALA A 6 -19.84 -0.04 -0.42
N MET A 7 -19.17 -0.97 0.27
CA MET A 7 -19.75 -2.24 0.77
C MET A 7 -20.96 -2.07 1.67
N LEU A 8 -21.04 -0.96 2.40
CA LEU A 8 -22.18 -0.66 3.28
C LEU A 8 -23.45 -0.29 2.50
N PHE A 9 -23.31 0.14 1.24
CA PHE A 9 -24.42 0.59 0.40
C PHE A 9 -24.66 -0.28 -0.83
N THR A 10 -23.65 -1.00 -1.33
CA THR A 10 -23.74 -1.84 -2.52
C THR A 10 -22.89 -3.11 -2.41
N ASP A 11 -23.43 -4.26 -2.85
CA ASP A 11 -22.71 -5.55 -2.94
C ASP A 11 -21.71 -5.61 -4.11
N GLU A 12 -21.55 -4.53 -4.87
CA GLU A 12 -20.72 -4.50 -6.09
C GLU A 12 -19.21 -4.50 -5.80
N VAL A 13 -18.80 -4.08 -4.60
CA VAL A 13 -17.41 -4.10 -4.17
C VAL A 13 -17.33 -5.08 -3.01
N ARG A 14 -16.73 -6.26 -3.18
CA ARG A 14 -16.59 -7.25 -2.11
C ARG A 14 -15.13 -7.39 -1.71
N TRP A 15 -14.68 -6.58 -0.74
CA TRP A 15 -13.41 -6.82 -0.08
C TRP A 15 -13.67 -7.70 1.13
N SER A 16 -12.86 -8.74 1.27
CA SER A 16 -12.82 -9.54 2.48
C SER A 16 -12.27 -8.71 3.65
N LEU A 17 -12.66 -9.07 4.87
CA LEU A 17 -11.98 -8.59 6.09
C LEU A 17 -10.46 -8.77 6.01
N PHE A 18 -10.00 -9.82 5.32
CA PHE A 18 -8.59 -10.08 5.08
C PHE A 18 -7.92 -8.97 4.25
N ASP A 19 -8.58 -8.48 3.20
CA ASP A 19 -8.05 -7.41 2.33
C ASP A 19 -7.89 -6.10 3.11
N PHE A 20 -8.83 -5.80 4.01
CA PHE A 20 -8.72 -4.65 4.91
C PHE A 20 -7.53 -4.77 5.87
N VAL A 21 -7.29 -5.97 6.42
CA VAL A 21 -6.16 -6.21 7.31
C VAL A 21 -4.83 -6.07 6.55
N ILE A 22 -4.73 -6.63 5.33
CA ILE A 22 -3.55 -6.49 4.49
C ILE A 22 -3.27 -5.02 4.19
N MET A 23 -4.30 -4.27 3.76
CA MET A 23 -4.15 -2.84 3.45
C MET A 23 -3.76 -2.02 4.68
N GLY A 24 -4.35 -2.33 5.85
CA GLY A 24 -3.96 -1.71 7.12
C GLY A 24 -2.50 -1.98 7.47
N LEU A 25 -2.05 -3.24 7.36
CA LEU A 25 -0.68 -3.64 7.64
C LEU A 25 0.32 -2.98 6.68
N MET A 26 -0.02 -2.92 5.39
CA MET A 26 0.79 -2.25 4.36
C MET A 26 0.98 -0.77 4.67
N LEU A 27 -0.08 -0.06 5.08
CA LEU A 27 0.00 1.35 5.45
C LEU A 27 0.85 1.58 6.70
N VAL A 28 0.71 0.72 7.71
CA VAL A 28 1.56 0.77 8.92
C VAL A 28 3.02 0.53 8.55
N ALA A 29 3.31 -0.47 7.72
CA ALA A 29 4.66 -0.76 7.25
C ALA A 29 5.27 0.41 6.46
N LEU A 30 4.48 1.05 5.59
CA LEU A 30 4.89 2.24 4.85
C LEU A 30 5.24 3.39 5.81
N GLY A 31 4.35 3.68 6.77
CA GLY A 31 4.56 4.76 7.75
C GLY A 31 5.80 4.54 8.62
N VAL A 32 5.98 3.32 9.14
CA VAL A 32 7.16 2.95 9.94
C VAL A 32 8.43 3.03 9.09
N GLY A 33 8.40 2.54 7.85
CA GLY A 33 9.53 2.60 6.92
C GLY A 33 9.97 4.04 6.65
N VAL A 34 9.03 4.92 6.29
CA VAL A 34 9.31 6.34 6.06
C VAL A 34 9.85 7.01 7.32
N GLN A 35 9.26 6.73 8.49
CA GLN A 35 9.72 7.31 9.76
C GLN A 35 11.14 6.85 10.12
N LEU A 36 11.49 5.59 9.85
CA LEU A 36 12.82 5.05 10.08
C LEU A 36 13.87 5.71 9.18
N VAL A 37 13.53 5.91 7.90
CA VAL A 37 14.39 6.63 6.94
C VAL A 37 14.56 8.09 7.37
N ALA A 38 13.48 8.77 7.75
CA ALA A 38 13.52 10.15 8.24
C ALA A 38 14.40 10.33 9.49
N ARG A 39 14.45 9.33 10.37
CA ARG A 39 15.32 9.34 11.56
C ARG A 39 16.80 9.07 11.22
N ARG A 40 17.08 8.36 10.14
CA ARG A 40 18.43 7.88 9.82
C ARG A 40 19.15 8.69 8.75
N VAL A 41 18.41 9.41 7.91
CA VAL A 41 18.94 10.19 6.79
C VAL A 41 18.84 11.68 7.11
N GLN A 42 19.99 12.33 7.31
CA GLN A 42 20.06 13.76 7.63
C GLN A 42 20.00 14.68 6.39
N SER A 43 20.36 14.15 5.21
CA SER A 43 20.31 14.90 3.96
C SER A 43 18.89 14.90 3.38
N SER A 44 18.30 16.09 3.23
CA SER A 44 16.94 16.26 2.70
C SER A 44 16.78 15.70 1.28
N THR A 45 17.78 15.84 0.42
CA THR A 45 17.75 15.29 -0.95
C THR A 45 17.75 13.77 -0.94
N ARG A 46 18.58 13.16 -0.10
CA ARG A 46 18.68 11.70 0.01
C ARG A 46 17.44 11.10 0.67
N LEU A 47 16.88 11.80 1.66
CA LEU A 47 15.61 11.44 2.29
C LEU A 47 14.48 11.43 1.26
N PHE A 48 14.35 12.48 0.46
CA PHE A 48 13.32 12.57 -0.58
C PHE A 48 13.42 11.42 -1.59
N LEU A 49 14.63 11.12 -2.09
CA LEU A 49 14.84 10.03 -3.05
C LEU A 49 14.45 8.66 -2.45
N ILE A 50 14.86 8.38 -1.20
CA ILE A 50 14.55 7.09 -0.56
C ILE A 50 13.05 6.96 -0.29
N VAL A 51 12.41 8.02 0.21
CA VAL A 51 10.95 8.02 0.45
C VAL A 51 10.18 7.87 -0.85
N ALA A 52 10.60 8.54 -1.94
CA ALA A 52 9.98 8.39 -3.25
C ALA A 52 10.05 6.94 -3.75
N VAL A 53 11.20 6.28 -3.62
CA VAL A 53 11.36 4.86 -4.00
C VAL A 53 10.46 3.95 -3.14
N ILE A 54 10.40 4.18 -1.83
CA ILE A 54 9.54 3.42 -0.91
C ILE A 54 8.07 3.55 -1.31
N ILE A 55 7.60 4.77 -1.60
CA ILE A 55 6.22 5.01 -2.05
C ILE A 55 5.97 4.32 -3.38
N LEU A 56 6.92 4.36 -4.32
CA LEU A 56 6.77 3.74 -5.63
C LEU A 56 6.67 2.21 -5.52
N LEU A 57 7.50 1.59 -4.68
CA LEU A 57 7.40 0.15 -4.37
C LEU A 57 6.08 -0.21 -3.70
N PHE A 58 5.60 0.64 -2.78
CA PHE A 58 4.29 0.44 -2.15
C PHE A 58 3.15 0.48 -3.16
N LEU A 59 3.17 1.44 -4.09
CA LEU A 59 2.17 1.55 -5.15
C LEU A 59 2.22 0.36 -6.12
N LEU A 60 3.42 -0.14 -6.44
CA LEU A 60 3.59 -1.35 -7.25
C LEU A 60 3.03 -2.58 -6.54
N LEU A 61 3.34 -2.76 -5.25
CA LEU A 61 2.84 -3.89 -4.45
C LEU A 61 1.32 -3.84 -4.34
N TRP A 62 0.77 -2.64 -4.11
CA TRP A 62 -0.68 -2.45 -4.05
C TRP A 62 -1.33 -2.71 -5.42
N GLY A 63 -0.77 -2.16 -6.51
CA GLY A 63 -1.27 -2.42 -7.85
C GLY A 63 -1.24 -3.90 -8.23
N GLU A 64 -0.21 -4.62 -7.81
CA GLU A 64 -0.15 -6.09 -7.95
C GLU A 64 -1.30 -6.77 -7.21
N MET A 65 -1.49 -6.47 -5.93
CA MET A 65 -2.53 -7.11 -5.14
C MET A 65 -3.94 -6.69 -5.56
N ALA A 66 -4.12 -5.49 -6.11
CA ALA A 66 -5.43 -4.96 -6.48
C ALA A 66 -5.85 -5.30 -7.91
N ILE A 67 -4.90 -5.40 -8.85
CA ILE A 67 -5.19 -5.50 -10.29
C ILE A 67 -4.43 -6.66 -10.94
N GLY A 68 -3.37 -7.19 -10.30
CA GLY A 68 -2.56 -8.25 -10.88
C GLY A 68 -1.75 -7.82 -12.10
N LEU A 69 -1.15 -6.62 -12.04
CA LEU A 69 -0.39 -5.98 -13.14
C LEU A 69 0.63 -6.89 -13.86
N PHE A 70 1.23 -7.84 -13.15
CA PHE A 70 2.30 -8.75 -13.57
C PHE A 70 1.84 -10.22 -13.62
N GLY A 71 0.60 -10.53 -13.23
CA GLY A 71 0.07 -11.90 -13.20
C GLY A 71 0.88 -12.84 -12.30
N SER A 72 1.38 -12.32 -11.18
CA SER A 72 2.19 -13.08 -10.22
C SER A 72 1.31 -13.93 -9.29
N PRO A 73 1.85 -14.94 -8.58
CA PRO A 73 1.08 -15.75 -7.63
C PRO A 73 0.51 -14.96 -6.44
N ILE A 74 0.94 -13.70 -6.30
CA ILE A 74 0.55 -12.76 -5.23
C ILE A 74 -0.52 -11.76 -5.73
N SER A 75 -0.87 -11.80 -7.01
CA SER A 75 -1.92 -10.98 -7.60
C SER A 75 -3.28 -11.31 -6.99
N GLY A 76 -4.10 -10.30 -6.75
CA GLY A 76 -5.49 -10.51 -6.31
C GLY A 76 -6.35 -11.10 -7.43
N ASP A 77 -7.36 -11.87 -7.04
CA ASP A 77 -8.37 -12.46 -7.94
C ASP A 77 -9.37 -11.41 -8.48
#